data_AF-A0A7V9PHI9-F1
#
_entry.id   AF-A0A7V9PHI9-F1
#
_cell.length_a   1.000
_cell.length_b   1.000
_cell.length_c   1.000
_cell.angle_alpha   90.00
_cell.angle_beta   90.00
_cell.angle_gamma   90.00
#
_symmetry.space_group_name_H-M   'P 1'
#
loop_
_entity.id
_entity.type
_entity.pdbx_description
1 polymer ?
#
loop_
_entity_poly.entity_id
_entity_poly.type
_entity_poly.pdbx_seq_one_letter_code
_entity_poly.pdbx_strand_id
1 'polypeptide(L)'
;MIDSNLVRRIAFAVVAIPLALGIVWLGGWPLVALVAVISALGARELLDFAERQGIRPSREFALGTAALIAPLTYLAVSDAELAARLARWGPMAGALWLVALLTWALARRAAGDRPLSSVAVTVLAVLYTGALPAFLLVIRHGTEPVRSWPG
;
A
#
# COMPACT_ATOMS: atom_id res chain seq x y z
N MET A 1 -23.41 2.47 34.05
CA MET A 1 -22.07 1.90 33.83
C MET A 1 -21.66 2.24 32.41
N ILE A 2 -20.50 2.89 32.20
CA ILE A 2 -20.00 3.16 30.85
C ILE A 2 -19.55 1.82 30.25
N ASP A 3 -20.01 1.51 29.03
CA ASP A 3 -19.60 0.30 28.32
C ASP A 3 -18.08 0.28 28.12
N SER A 4 -17.44 -0.82 28.53
CA SER A 4 -15.98 -1.00 28.43
C SER A 4 -15.46 -0.90 27.00
N ASN A 5 -16.27 -1.33 26.02
CA ASN A 5 -15.97 -1.18 24.59
C ASN A 5 -15.97 0.29 24.15
N LEU A 6 -16.89 1.10 24.65
CA LEU A 6 -16.94 2.52 24.32
C LEU A 6 -15.72 3.25 24.87
N VAL A 7 -15.36 2.99 26.13
CA VAL A 7 -14.14 3.53 26.76
C VAL A 7 -12.89 3.16 25.96
N ARG A 8 -12.76 1.89 25.55
CA ARG A 8 -11.60 1.42 24.76
C ARG A 8 -11.50 2.11 23.40
N ARG A 9 -12.62 2.31 22.69
CA ARG A 9 -12.64 2.99 21.38
C ARG A 9 -12.25 4.46 21.51
N ILE A 10 -12.78 5.14 22.54
CA ILE A 10 -12.46 6.56 22.80
C ILE A 10 -10.99 6.70 23.18
N ALA A 11 -10.48 5.88 24.10
CA ALA A 11 -9.09 5.94 24.53
C ALA A 11 -8.11 5.72 23.37
N PHE A 12 -8.40 4.74 22.48
CA PHE A 12 -7.60 4.54 21.27
C PHE A 12 -7.65 5.76 20.35
N ALA A 13 -8.83 6.32 20.09
CA ALA A 13 -8.98 7.47 19.19
C ALA A 13 -8.23 8.72 19.70
N VAL A 14 -8.30 8.98 21.01
CA VAL A 14 -7.60 10.10 21.67
C VAL A 14 -6.08 10.03 21.44
N VAL A 15 -5.51 8.83 21.33
CA VAL A 15 -4.06 8.66 21.09
C VAL A 15 -3.75 8.57 19.60
N ALA A 16 -4.54 7.81 18.84
CA ALA A 16 -4.29 7.54 17.43
C ALA A 16 -4.45 8.79 16.55
N ILE A 17 -5.42 9.66 16.84
CA ILE A 17 -5.66 10.86 16.04
C ILE A 17 -4.47 11.85 16.14
N PRO A 18 -4.03 12.29 17.34
CA PRO A 18 -2.86 13.16 17.46
C PRO A 18 -1.59 12.53 16.91
N LEU A 19 -1.39 11.22 17.11
CA LEU A 19 -0.24 10.51 16.58
C LEU A 19 -0.23 10.53 15.05
N ALA A 20 -1.35 10.24 14.40
CA ALA A 20 -1.48 10.28 12.95
C ALA A 20 -1.21 11.68 12.41
N LEU A 21 -1.79 12.72 13.04
CA LEU A 21 -1.52 14.12 12.68
C LEU A 21 -0.04 14.48 12.84
N GLY A 22 0.60 14.05 13.93
CA GLY A 22 2.01 14.26 14.19
C GLY A 22 2.91 13.59 13.12
N ILE A 23 2.58 12.37 12.70
CA ILE A 23 3.31 11.66 11.64
C ILE A 23 3.16 12.39 10.29
N VAL A 24 1.95 12.82 9.94
CA VAL A 24 1.70 13.58 8.71
C VAL A 24 2.44 14.93 8.73
N TRP A 25 2.49 15.58 9.89
CA TRP A 25 3.20 16.84 10.08
C TRP A 25 4.71 16.66 9.90
N LEU A 26 5.31 15.65 10.55
CA LEU A 26 6.72 15.28 10.39
C LEU A 26 7.07 14.92 8.94
N GLY A 27 6.18 14.23 8.23
CA GLY A 27 6.42 13.75 6.87
C GLY A 27 7.55 12.70 6.81
N GLY A 28 8.27 12.66 5.71
CA GLY A 28 9.47 11.83 5.51
C GLY A 28 9.25 10.33 5.75
N TRP A 29 10.29 9.67 6.27
CA TRP A 29 10.28 8.24 6.59
C TRP A 29 9.21 7.80 7.61
N PRO A 30 8.88 8.57 8.66
CA PRO A 30 7.73 8.25 9.53
C PRO A 30 6.42 8.08 8.75
N LEU A 31 6.13 9.00 7.83
CA LEU A 31 4.94 8.92 7.00
C LEU A 31 5.01 7.75 6.02
N VAL A 32 6.18 7.48 5.44
CA VAL A 32 6.41 6.30 4.59
C VAL A 32 6.12 5.01 5.34
N ALA A 33 6.63 4.88 6.57
CA ALA A 33 6.40 3.71 7.40
C ALA A 33 4.92 3.54 7.72
N LEU A 34 4.22 4.63 8.07
CA LEU A 34 2.79 4.61 8.31
C LEU A 34 2.03 4.13 7.06
N VAL A 35 2.29 4.73 5.90
CA VAL A 35 1.65 4.36 4.63
C VAL A 35 1.95 2.91 4.27
N ALA A 36 3.21 2.45 4.36
CA ALA A 36 3.57 1.06 4.07
C ALA A 36 2.82 0.05 4.96
N VAL A 37 2.69 0.36 6.27
CA VAL A 37 1.99 -0.49 7.23
C VAL A 37 0.49 -0.54 6.94
N ILE A 38 -0.18 0.61 6.74
CA ILE A 38 -1.61 0.62 6.41
C ILE A 38 -1.89 -0.03 5.06
N SER A 39 -0.98 0.10 4.08
CA SER A 39 -1.09 -0.55 2.78
C SER A 39 -1.04 -2.06 2.88
N ALA A 40 -0.12 -2.60 3.69
CA ALA A 40 -0.01 -4.03 3.95
C ALA A 40 -1.19 -4.56 4.76
N LEU A 41 -1.64 -3.84 5.79
CA LEU A 41 -2.82 -4.19 6.58
C LEU A 41 -4.09 -4.20 5.73
N GLY A 42 -4.32 -3.15 4.95
CA GLY A 42 -5.45 -3.06 4.04
C GLY A 42 -5.41 -4.16 2.98
N ALA A 43 -4.24 -4.45 2.41
CA ALA A 43 -4.07 -5.58 1.49
C ALA A 43 -4.46 -6.89 2.18
N ARG A 44 -3.96 -7.15 3.39
CA ARG A 44 -4.31 -8.36 4.14
C ARG A 44 -5.82 -8.51 4.32
N GLU A 45 -6.50 -7.46 4.77
CA GLU A 45 -7.94 -7.49 5.00
C GLU A 45 -8.74 -7.70 3.71
N LEU A 46 -8.34 -7.08 2.60
CA LEU A 46 -8.98 -7.27 1.30
C LEU A 46 -8.81 -8.71 0.79
N LEU A 47 -7.62 -9.29 0.99
CA LEU A 47 -7.34 -10.68 0.62
C LEU A 47 -8.11 -11.66 1.50
N ASP A 48 -8.21 -11.40 2.82
CA ASP A 48 -9.03 -12.18 3.75
C ASP A 48 -10.51 -12.20 3.30
N PHE A 49 -11.02 -11.06 2.84
CA PHE A 49 -12.37 -10.96 2.32
C PHE A 49 -12.58 -11.80 1.05
N ALA A 50 -11.59 -11.82 0.14
CA ALA A 50 -11.64 -12.64 -1.06
C ALA A 50 -11.54 -14.15 -0.74
N GLU A 51 -10.73 -14.53 0.25
CA GLU A 51 -10.62 -15.92 0.72
C GLU A 51 -11.93 -16.46 1.26
N ARG A 52 -12.70 -15.64 1.97
CA ARG A 52 -14.05 -15.99 2.42
C ARG A 52 -15.04 -16.23 1.26
N GLN A 53 -14.73 -15.73 0.07
CA GLN A 53 -15.51 -15.97 -1.16
C GLN A 53 -14.94 -17.13 -2.00
N GLY A 54 -14.00 -17.90 -1.45
CA GLY A 54 -13.38 -19.04 -2.11
C GLY A 54 -12.32 -18.66 -3.14
N ILE A 55 -11.92 -17.38 -3.23
CA ILE A 55 -10.81 -16.94 -4.06
C ILE A 55 -9.57 -16.96 -3.18
N ARG A 56 -8.56 -17.76 -3.51
CA ARG A 56 -7.27 -17.74 -2.80
C ARG A 56 -6.32 -16.78 -3.51
N PRO A 57 -6.08 -15.53 -3.10
CA PRO A 57 -5.15 -14.65 -3.79
C PRO A 57 -3.69 -14.89 -3.37
N SER A 58 -2.72 -14.28 -4.05
CA SER A 58 -1.29 -14.42 -3.74
C SER A 58 -0.87 -13.42 -2.65
N ARG A 59 -1.00 -13.81 -1.38
CA ARG A 59 -0.71 -12.94 -0.23
C ARG A 59 0.69 -12.33 -0.24
N GLU A 60 1.72 -13.14 -0.49
CA GLU A 60 3.12 -12.68 -0.46
C GLU A 60 3.37 -11.55 -1.46
N PHE A 61 2.88 -11.71 -2.70
CA PHE A 61 2.96 -10.69 -3.74
C PHE A 61 2.19 -9.43 -3.35
N ALA A 62 0.95 -9.57 -2.87
CA ALA A 62 0.14 -8.41 -2.53
C ALA A 62 0.72 -7.62 -1.34
N LEU A 63 1.09 -8.29 -0.24
CA LEU A 63 1.61 -7.63 0.96
C LEU A 63 2.97 -6.98 0.69
N GLY A 64 3.88 -7.71 0.03
CA GLY A 64 5.20 -7.21 -0.30
C GLY A 64 5.13 -6.00 -1.22
N THR A 65 4.39 -6.11 -2.33
CA THR A 65 4.27 -5.00 -3.28
C THR A 65 3.49 -3.82 -2.70
N ALA A 66 2.39 -4.03 -1.99
CA ALA A 66 1.62 -2.94 -1.37
C ALA A 66 2.44 -2.14 -0.35
N ALA A 67 3.27 -2.82 0.45
CA ALA A 67 4.18 -2.17 1.39
C ALA A 67 5.33 -1.43 0.69
N LEU A 68 5.84 -2.00 -0.41
CA LEU A 68 6.99 -1.46 -1.16
C LEU A 68 6.66 -0.20 -1.97
N ILE A 69 5.40 -0.01 -2.37
CA ILE A 69 5.01 1.17 -3.15
C ILE A 69 5.33 2.47 -2.39
N ALA A 70 5.04 2.55 -1.10
CA ALA A 70 5.27 3.76 -0.30
C ALA A 70 6.75 4.23 -0.30
N PRO A 71 7.75 3.41 0.06
CA PRO A 71 9.15 3.83 -0.01
C PRO A 71 9.61 4.12 -1.44
N LEU A 72 9.17 3.37 -2.45
CA LEU A 72 9.50 3.67 -3.85
C LEU A 72 8.97 5.04 -4.27
N THR A 73 7.72 5.38 -3.92
CA THR A 73 7.13 6.69 -4.20
C THR A 73 7.88 7.80 -3.50
N TYR A 74 8.24 7.63 -2.22
CA TYR A 74 8.98 8.65 -1.48
C TYR A 74 10.38 8.90 -2.05
N LEU A 75 11.09 7.83 -2.40
CA LEU A 75 12.39 7.94 -3.04
C LEU A 75 12.28 8.62 -4.41
N ALA A 76 11.25 8.28 -5.21
CA ALA A 76 11.01 8.94 -6.49
C ALA A 76 10.71 10.44 -6.36
N VAL A 77 9.98 10.85 -5.32
CA VAL A 77 9.70 12.28 -5.09
C VAL A 77 10.93 13.01 -4.56
N SER A 78 11.82 12.32 -3.85
CA SER A 78 13.02 12.91 -3.23
C SER A 78 14.23 12.99 -4.17
N ASP A 79 14.26 12.18 -5.23
CA ASP A 79 15.40 12.07 -6.17
C ASP A 79 14.90 12.10 -7.63
N ALA A 80 15.23 13.17 -8.35
CA ALA A 80 14.82 13.39 -9.73
C ALA A 80 15.43 12.40 -10.73
N GLU A 81 16.64 11.90 -10.49
CA GLU A 81 17.25 10.88 -11.35
C GLU A 81 16.50 9.56 -11.19
N LEU A 82 16.23 9.17 -9.94
CA LEU A 82 15.44 7.99 -9.64
C LEU A 82 14.01 8.11 -10.20
N ALA A 83 13.38 9.29 -10.09
CA ALA A 83 12.08 9.57 -10.68
C ALA A 83 12.09 9.32 -12.20
N ALA A 84 13.09 9.85 -12.91
CA ALA A 84 13.23 9.66 -14.36
C ALA A 84 13.47 8.18 -14.73
N ARG A 85 14.26 7.45 -13.93
CA ARG A 85 14.48 6.01 -14.11
C ARG A 85 13.19 5.21 -13.88
N LEU A 86 12.44 5.51 -12.83
CA LEU A 86 11.15 4.86 -12.55
C LEU A 86 10.08 5.22 -13.57
N ALA A 87 10.06 6.45 -14.10
CA ALA A 87 9.14 6.81 -15.18
C ALA A 87 9.45 6.01 -16.46
N ARG A 88 10.73 5.79 -16.77
CA ARG A 88 11.15 5.04 -17.95
C ARG A 88 10.94 3.54 -17.82
N TRP A 89 11.38 2.96 -16.69
CA TRP A 89 11.44 1.51 -16.49
C TRP A 89 10.29 0.95 -15.65
N GLY A 90 9.59 1.80 -14.90
CA GLY A 90 8.48 1.42 -14.01
C GLY A 90 7.35 0.68 -14.74
N PRO A 91 6.89 1.13 -15.92
CA PRO A 91 5.91 0.39 -16.70
C PRO A 91 6.39 -1.02 -17.08
N MET A 92 7.66 -1.18 -17.48
CA MET A 92 8.24 -2.49 -17.78
C MET A 92 8.36 -3.36 -16.52
N ALA A 93 8.77 -2.78 -15.39
CA ALA A 93 8.85 -3.48 -14.11
C ALA A 93 7.46 -3.94 -13.64
N GLY A 94 6.43 -3.11 -13.78
CA GLY A 94 5.03 -3.46 -13.50
C GLY A 94 4.50 -4.56 -14.41
N ALA A 95 4.81 -4.49 -15.71
CA ALA A 95 4.48 -5.55 -16.67
C ALA A 95 5.18 -6.87 -16.32
N LEU A 96 6.49 -6.83 -16.01
CA LEU A 96 7.26 -8.01 -15.63
C LEU A 96 6.76 -8.61 -14.30
N TRP A 97 6.40 -7.76 -13.34
CA TRP A 97 5.78 -8.19 -12.09
C TRP A 97 4.42 -8.87 -12.33
N LEU A 98 3.58 -8.33 -13.21
CA LEU A 98 2.30 -8.94 -13.57
C LEU A 98 2.51 -10.28 -14.29
N VAL A 99 3.47 -10.36 -15.22
CA VAL A 99 3.84 -11.61 -15.88
C VAL A 99 4.32 -12.62 -14.85
N ALA A 100 5.20 -12.24 -13.91
CA ALA A 100 5.66 -13.12 -12.85
C ALA A 100 4.51 -13.62 -11.96
N LEU A 101 3.56 -12.75 -11.60
CA LEU A 101 2.38 -13.12 -10.84
C LEU A 101 1.46 -14.09 -11.60
N LEU A 102 1.26 -13.86 -12.90
CA LEU A 102 0.49 -14.76 -13.78
C LEU A 102 1.19 -16.11 -13.91
N THR A 103 2.48 -16.13 -14.22
CA THR A 103 3.30 -17.34 -14.32
C THR A 103 3.25 -18.12 -13.01
N TRP A 104 3.38 -17.44 -11.87
CA TRP A 104 3.27 -18.05 -10.55
C TRP A 104 1.88 -18.65 -10.28
N ALA A 105 0.82 -17.90 -10.62
CA ALA A 105 -0.55 -18.35 -10.45
C ALA A 105 -0.85 -19.59 -11.30
N LEU A 106 -0.35 -19.65 -12.55
CA LEU A 106 -0.48 -20.81 -13.43
C LEU A 106 0.38 -21.99 -12.95
N ALA A 107 1.61 -21.74 -12.51
CA ALA A 107 2.53 -22.81 -12.08
C ALA A 107 2.06 -23.54 -10.82
N ARG A 108 1.34 -22.85 -9.92
CA ARG A 108 0.91 -23.41 -8.63
C ARG A 108 -0.54 -23.87 -8.57
N ARG A 109 -1.33 -23.73 -9.64
CA ARG A 109 -2.80 -23.93 -9.58
C ARG A 109 -3.35 -24.69 -10.78
N ALA A 110 -4.34 -25.51 -10.53
CA ALA A 110 -5.11 -26.16 -11.59
C ALA A 110 -6.11 -25.16 -12.21
N ALA A 111 -6.56 -25.42 -13.44
CA ALA A 111 -7.53 -24.54 -14.14
C ALA A 111 -8.84 -24.32 -13.36
N GLY A 112 -9.23 -25.27 -12.49
CA GLY A 112 -10.40 -25.16 -11.61
C GLY A 112 -10.26 -24.17 -10.46
N ASP A 113 -9.05 -23.73 -10.11
CA ASP A 113 -8.78 -22.88 -8.94
C ASP A 113 -8.95 -21.37 -9.20
N ARG A 114 -9.65 -21.02 -10.27
CA ARG A 114 -9.97 -19.63 -10.67
C ARG A 114 -8.72 -18.72 -10.68
N PRO A 115 -7.64 -19.09 -11.40
CA PRO A 115 -6.35 -18.39 -11.34
C PRO A 115 -6.45 -16.91 -11.75
N LEU A 116 -7.31 -16.58 -12.72
CA LEU A 116 -7.54 -15.20 -13.14
C LEU A 116 -8.17 -14.34 -12.02
N SER A 117 -9.14 -14.88 -11.28
CA SER A 117 -9.75 -14.18 -10.15
C SER A 117 -8.74 -13.93 -9.03
N SER A 118 -7.87 -14.91 -8.76
CA SER A 118 -6.76 -14.75 -7.81
C SER A 118 -5.83 -13.60 -8.20
N VAL A 119 -5.41 -13.55 -9.46
CA VAL A 119 -4.53 -12.48 -9.98
C VAL A 119 -5.24 -11.13 -9.94
N ALA A 120 -6.48 -11.04 -10.39
CA ALA A 120 -7.26 -9.80 -10.38
C ALA A 120 -7.41 -9.22 -8.97
N VAL A 121 -7.74 -10.06 -7.98
CA VAL A 121 -7.83 -9.64 -6.57
C VAL A 121 -6.47 -9.21 -6.02
N THR A 122 -5.39 -9.92 -6.37
CA THR A 122 -4.02 -9.57 -5.93
C THR A 122 -3.61 -8.21 -6.48
N VAL A 123 -3.85 -7.96 -7.78
CA VAL A 123 -3.59 -6.67 -8.42
C VAL A 123 -4.45 -5.57 -7.80
N LEU A 124 -5.75 -5.84 -7.60
CA LEU A 124 -6.67 -4.90 -6.96
C LEU A 124 -6.18 -4.51 -5.57
N ALA A 125 -5.75 -5.48 -4.75
CA ALA A 125 -5.20 -5.22 -3.42
C ALA A 125 -3.99 -4.28 -3.50
N VAL A 126 -3.01 -4.58 -4.35
CA VAL A 126 -1.81 -3.75 -4.51
C VAL A 126 -2.15 -2.32 -4.96
N LEU A 127 -3.01 -2.17 -5.97
CA LEU A 127 -3.36 -0.85 -6.50
C LEU A 127 -4.21 -0.05 -5.51
N TYR A 128 -5.24 -0.68 -4.94
CA TYR A 128 -6.20 -0.01 -4.08
C TYR A 128 -5.61 0.35 -2.72
N THR A 129 -4.87 -0.58 -2.10
CA THR A 129 -4.35 -0.37 -0.73
C THR A 129 -2.92 0.13 -0.73
N GLY A 130 -2.14 -0.09 -1.79
CA GLY A 130 -0.77 0.39 -1.90
C GLY A 130 -0.66 1.68 -2.72
N ALA A 131 -1.08 1.65 -3.98
CA ALA A 131 -0.88 2.77 -4.90
C ALA A 131 -1.72 4.01 -4.55
N LEU A 132 -3.00 3.85 -4.19
CA LEU A 132 -3.85 4.99 -3.83
C LEU A 132 -3.35 5.73 -2.57
N PRO A 133 -3.03 5.06 -1.44
CA PRO A 133 -2.51 5.77 -0.27
C PRO A 133 -1.13 6.42 -0.50
N ALA A 134 -0.33 5.90 -1.43
CA ALA A 134 0.98 6.48 -1.75
C ALA A 134 0.88 7.89 -2.36
N PHE A 135 -0.26 8.28 -2.94
CA PHE A 135 -0.49 9.67 -3.38
C PHE A 135 -0.37 10.67 -2.23
N LEU A 136 -0.62 10.27 -0.99
CA LEU A 136 -0.41 11.12 0.17
C LEU A 136 1.06 11.57 0.30
N LEU A 137 2.01 10.71 -0.07
CA LEU A 137 3.43 11.06 -0.08
C LEU A 137 3.76 12.06 -1.19
N VAL A 138 3.17 11.90 -2.37
CA VAL A 138 3.30 12.83 -3.51
C VAL A 138 2.72 14.19 -3.15
N ILE A 139 1.53 14.24 -2.55
CA ILE A 139 0.90 15.50 -2.12
C ILE A 139 1.75 16.20 -1.05
N ARG A 140 2.30 15.44 -0.09
CA ARG A 140 3.07 15.99 1.02
C ARG A 140 4.47 16.50 0.63
N HIS A 141 5.12 15.86 -0.34
CA HIS A 141 6.52 16.10 -0.68
C HIS A 141 6.75 16.62 -2.11
N GLY A 142 5.74 16.57 -2.98
CA GLY A 142 5.84 16.98 -4.39
C GLY A 142 5.54 18.46 -4.65
N THR A 143 5.08 19.21 -3.65
CA THR A 143 4.61 20.59 -3.83
C THR A 143 5.56 21.67 -3.29
N GLU A 144 6.43 21.38 -2.30
CA GLU A 144 7.36 22.36 -1.70
C GLU A 144 8.63 21.68 -1.13
N PRO A 145 9.78 22.37 -1.01
CA PRO A 145 10.98 21.82 -0.35
C PRO A 145 10.70 21.48 1.12
N VAL A 146 11.49 20.54 1.64
CA VAL A 146 11.32 19.70 2.86
C VAL A 146 10.86 20.40 4.17
N ARG A 147 10.73 21.73 4.24
CA ARG A 147 10.36 22.49 5.46
C ARG A 147 9.43 23.71 5.28
N SER A 148 8.66 23.85 4.21
CA SER A 148 7.66 24.94 4.14
C SER A 148 6.26 24.41 3.88
N TRP A 149 5.35 24.67 4.83
CA TRP A 149 3.94 24.87 4.48
C TRP A 149 3.85 26.23 3.75
N PRO A 150 2.90 26.45 2.82
CA PRO A 150 2.64 27.77 2.29
C PRO A 150 2.19 28.69 3.44
N GLY A 151 3.11 29.54 3.87
CA GLY A 151 2.94 30.57 4.88
C GLY A 151 3.98 31.65 4.61
#